data_AF-A0A3N2JGN5-F1
#
_entry.id   AF-A0A3N2JGN5-F1
#
_cell.length_a   1.000
_cell.length_b   1.000
_cell.length_c   1.000
_cell.angle_alpha   90.00
_cell.angle_beta   90.00
_cell.angle_gamma   90.00
#
_symmetry.space_group_name_H-M   'P 1'
#
loop_
_entity.id
_entity.type
_entity.pdbx_description
1 polymer ?
#
loop_
_entity_poly.entity_id
_entity_poly.type
_entity_poly.pdbx_seq_one_letter_code
_entity_poly.pdbx_strand_id
1 'polypeptide(L)'
;MPLTRAFAEADSPFELSSAEVVWTGLVAVLALGAVAVVLTAVVLLLRSSRGGRESAGKSTEDRLAEIDELAERGRITEAEREKARARILGSL
;
A
#
# COMPACT_ATOMS: atom_id res chain seq x y z
N MET A 1 33.18 -54.91 -27.69
CA MET A 1 32.79 -53.65 -28.36
C MET A 1 31.72 -52.95 -27.52
N PRO A 2 32.07 -51.89 -26.76
CA PRO A 2 31.12 -51.13 -25.95
C PRO A 2 31.11 -49.64 -26.38
N LEU A 3 30.17 -49.20 -27.23
CA LEU A 3 30.04 -47.79 -27.63
C LEU A 3 28.57 -47.38 -27.92
N THR A 4 27.60 -47.86 -27.15
CA THR A 4 26.16 -47.57 -27.40
C THR A 4 25.40 -47.03 -26.20
N ARG A 5 26.07 -46.41 -25.21
CA ARG A 5 25.41 -45.83 -24.02
C ARG A 5 25.53 -44.31 -23.86
N ALA A 6 26.04 -43.58 -24.83
CA ALA A 6 26.43 -42.18 -24.62
C ALA A 6 25.60 -41.12 -25.38
N PHE A 7 24.60 -41.48 -26.19
CA PHE A 7 23.94 -40.48 -27.07
C PHE A 7 22.43 -40.68 -27.20
N ALA A 8 21.68 -40.25 -26.19
CA ALA A 8 20.28 -39.86 -26.24
C ALA A 8 19.95 -39.25 -24.86
N GLU A 9 20.46 -38.08 -24.49
CA GLU A 9 20.25 -36.78 -25.15
C GLU A 9 18.77 -36.48 -25.36
N ALA A 10 18.07 -36.29 -24.24
CA ALA A 10 17.04 -35.27 -24.08
C ALA A 10 16.83 -35.07 -22.58
N ASP A 11 17.89 -34.64 -21.89
CA ASP A 11 17.74 -33.88 -20.65
C ASP A 11 17.08 -32.57 -21.09
N SER A 12 15.74 -32.53 -21.14
CA SER A 12 14.97 -31.40 -21.64
C SER A 12 15.16 -30.22 -20.67
N PRO A 13 16.02 -29.24 -20.96
CA PRO A 13 16.42 -28.22 -20.00
C PRO A 13 15.36 -27.09 -19.86
N PHE A 14 14.13 -27.37 -20.27
CA PHE A 14 13.02 -26.41 -20.38
C PHE A 14 11.72 -26.89 -19.74
N GLU A 15 11.67 -28.09 -19.17
CA GLU A 15 10.65 -28.38 -18.15
C GLU A 15 11.13 -27.73 -16.84
N LEU A 16 11.01 -26.40 -16.73
CA LEU A 16 10.72 -25.84 -15.42
C LEU A 16 9.54 -26.65 -14.92
N SER A 17 9.75 -27.48 -13.90
CA SER A 17 8.71 -28.37 -13.42
C SER A 17 7.48 -27.51 -13.20
N SER A 18 6.31 -27.92 -13.69
CA SER A 18 5.07 -27.17 -13.42
C SER A 18 4.93 -26.87 -11.93
N ALA A 19 5.48 -27.74 -11.07
CA ALA A 19 5.62 -27.50 -9.64
C ALA A 19 6.49 -26.27 -9.30
N GLU A 20 7.64 -26.08 -9.94
CA GLU A 20 8.52 -24.90 -9.72
C GLU A 20 7.87 -23.60 -10.20
N VAL A 21 7.17 -23.61 -11.34
CA VAL A 21 6.47 -22.41 -11.84
C VAL A 21 5.30 -22.04 -10.92
N VAL A 22 4.49 -23.03 -10.53
CA VAL A 22 3.38 -22.80 -9.59
C VAL A 22 3.90 -22.36 -8.23
N TRP A 23 4.96 -23.00 -7.72
CA TRP A 23 5.60 -22.64 -6.45
C TRP A 23 6.15 -21.22 -6.48
N THR A 24 6.89 -20.86 -7.53
CA THR A 24 7.47 -19.52 -7.69
C THR A 24 6.36 -18.47 -7.82
N GLY A 25 5.30 -18.77 -8.59
CA GLY A 25 4.12 -17.91 -8.70
C GLY A 25 3.42 -17.71 -7.36
N LEU A 26 3.21 -18.78 -6.59
CA LEU A 26 2.61 -18.72 -5.25
C LEU A 26 3.44 -17.86 -4.30
N VAL A 27 4.76 -18.06 -4.27
CA VAL A 27 5.69 -17.28 -3.44
C VAL A 27 5.68 -15.81 -3.87
N ALA A 28 5.66 -15.52 -5.17
CA ALA A 28 5.59 -14.16 -5.68
C ALA A 28 4.29 -13.46 -5.24
N VAL A 29 3.14 -14.13 -5.33
CA VAL A 29 1.85 -13.57 -4.87
C VAL A 29 1.85 -13.35 -3.35
N LEU A 30 2.38 -14.29 -2.57
CA LEU A 30 2.50 -14.14 -1.11
C LEU A 30 3.43 -12.98 -0.75
N ALA A 31 4.57 -12.84 -1.43
CA ALA A 31 5.49 -11.74 -1.21
C ALA A 31 4.84 -10.39 -1.54
N LEU A 32 4.17 -10.27 -2.69
CA LEU A 32 3.43 -9.06 -3.07
C LEU A 32 2.30 -8.74 -2.09
N GLY A 33 1.56 -9.76 -1.63
CA GLY A 33 0.52 -9.62 -0.62
C GLY A 33 1.08 -9.13 0.72
N ALA A 34 2.19 -9.71 1.18
CA ALA A 34 2.86 -9.29 2.41
C ALA A 34 3.34 -7.84 2.32
N VAL A 35 3.95 -7.45 1.19
CA VAL A 35 4.35 -6.05 0.95
C VAL A 35 3.15 -5.12 0.98
N ALA A 36 2.04 -5.48 0.32
CA ALA A 36 0.82 -4.68 0.34
C ALA A 36 0.23 -4.52 1.74
N VAL A 37 0.22 -5.59 2.55
CA VAL A 37 -0.22 -5.55 3.95
C VAL A 37 0.69 -4.65 4.79
N VAL A 38 2.01 -4.77 4.64
CA VAL A 38 2.98 -3.92 5.34
C VAL A 38 2.80 -2.45 4.95
N LEU A 39 2.68 -2.14 3.66
CA LEU A 39 2.42 -0.78 3.18
C LEU A 39 1.10 -0.24 3.74
N THR A 40 0.04 -1.05 3.74
CA THR A 40 -1.25 -0.65 4.30
C THR A 40 -1.13 -0.40 5.80
N ALA A 41 -0.46 -1.27 6.54
CA ALA A 41 -0.21 -1.13 7.97
C ALA A 41 0.63 0.12 8.27
N VAL A 42 1.67 0.39 7.49
CA VAL A 42 2.50 1.60 7.59
C VAL A 42 1.68 2.85 7.29
N VAL A 43 0.90 2.88 6.22
CA VAL A 43 0.02 4.00 5.88
C VAL A 43 -1.02 4.24 6.98
N LEU A 44 -1.64 3.18 7.49
CA LEU A 44 -2.58 3.26 8.61
C LEU A 44 -1.88 3.73 9.89
N LEU A 45 -0.65 3.28 10.16
CA LEU A 45 0.13 3.70 11.31
C LEU A 45 0.56 5.16 11.20
N LEU A 46 1.00 5.63 10.04
CA LEU A 46 1.31 7.04 9.81
C LEU A 46 0.05 7.92 9.90
N ARG A 47 -1.07 7.45 9.36
CA ARG A 47 -2.36 8.14 9.47
C ARG A 47 -2.88 8.16 10.91
N SER A 48 -2.71 7.07 11.64
CA SER A 48 -3.09 6.94 13.05
C SER A 48 -2.17 7.76 13.95
N SER A 49 -0.86 7.77 13.66
CA SER A 49 0.13 8.56 14.38
C SER A 49 -0.05 10.06 14.14
N ARG A 50 -0.52 10.50 12.97
CA ARG A 50 -0.95 11.89 12.74
C ARG A 50 -2.34 12.21 13.32
N GLY A 51 -3.15 11.22 13.65
CA GLY A 51 -4.52 11.42 14.12
C GLY A 51 -4.74 11.22 15.64
N GLY A 52 -3.79 10.61 16.35
CA GLY A 52 -4.06 10.02 17.67
C GLY A 52 -3.65 10.83 18.90
N ARG A 53 -2.91 11.94 18.78
CA ARG A 53 -2.43 12.70 19.95
C ARG A 53 -2.68 14.21 19.95
N GLU A 54 -3.02 14.81 18.80
CA GLU A 54 -3.22 16.27 18.70
C GLU A 54 -4.71 16.65 18.61
N SER A 55 -5.56 15.73 18.14
CA SER A 55 -6.99 15.99 17.93
C SER A 55 -7.78 16.12 19.25
N ALA A 56 -7.31 15.51 20.35
CA ALA A 56 -8.05 15.55 21.61
C ALA A 56 -8.03 16.91 22.34
N GLY A 57 -7.23 17.88 21.89
CA GLY A 57 -7.12 19.20 22.54
C GLY A 57 -7.21 20.42 21.60
N LYS A 58 -7.29 20.21 20.28
CA LYS A 58 -7.29 21.31 19.30
C LYS A 58 -8.73 21.82 19.11
N SER A 59 -8.96 23.09 19.46
CA SER A 59 -10.28 23.74 19.36
C SER A 59 -10.85 23.60 17.95
N THR A 60 -12.17 23.58 17.81
CA THR A 60 -12.84 23.57 16.51
C THR A 60 -12.36 24.72 15.62
N GLU A 61 -12.05 25.87 16.22
CA GLU A 61 -11.49 27.05 15.54
C GLU A 61 -10.10 26.78 14.95
N ASP A 62 -9.21 26.12 15.70
CA ASP A 62 -7.87 25.75 15.22
C ASP A 62 -7.92 24.77 14.04
N ARG A 63 -8.91 23.87 14.04
CA ARG A 63 -9.13 22.93 12.94
C ARG A 63 -9.66 23.63 11.69
N LEU A 64 -10.55 24.61 11.86
CA LEU A 64 -11.05 25.43 10.75
C LEU A 64 -9.93 26.28 10.13
N ALA A 65 -9.10 26.90 10.96
CA ALA A 65 -7.94 27.69 10.53
C ALA A 65 -6.92 26.84 9.75
N GLU A 66 -6.66 25.60 10.17
CA GLU A 66 -5.75 24.70 9.46
C GLU A 66 -6.28 24.32 8.06
N ILE A 67 -7.58 24.10 7.93
CA ILE A 67 -8.21 23.82 6.62
C ILE A 67 -8.09 25.04 5.69
N ASP A 68 -8.25 26.24 6.22
CA ASP A 68 -8.05 27.47 5.43
C ASP A 68 -6.60 27.63 4.99
N GLU A 69 -5.64 27.40 5.88
CA GLU A 69 -4.21 27.49 5.55
C GLU A 69 -3.82 26.45 4.48
N LEU A 70 -4.45 25.28 4.46
CA LEU A 70 -4.25 24.28 3.41
C LEU A 70 -4.83 24.72 2.07
N ALA A 71 -5.98 25.41 2.07
CA ALA A 71 -6.58 25.98 0.87
C ALA A 71 -5.76 27.15 0.32
N GLU A 72 -5.29 28.05 1.18
CA GLU A 72 -4.42 29.17 0.81
C GLU A 72 -3.09 28.71 0.21
N ARG A 73 -2.52 27.60 0.73
CA ARG A 73 -1.32 26.97 0.17
C ARG A 73 -1.58 26.16 -1.11
N GLY A 74 -2.82 26.13 -1.61
CA GLY A 74 -3.22 25.37 -2.80
C GLY A 74 -3.05 23.85 -2.64
N ARG A 75 -3.03 23.35 -1.40
CA ARG A 75 -2.91 21.90 -1.11
C ARG A 75 -4.24 21.17 -1.21
N ILE A 76 -5.34 21.90 -1.07
CA ILE A 76 -6.70 21.42 -1.25
C ILE A 76 -7.48 22.42 -2.10
N THR A 77 -8.48 21.93 -2.81
CA THR A 77 -9.40 22.75 -3.59
C THR A 77 -10.48 23.41 -2.73
N GLU A 78 -11.14 24.44 -3.24
CA GLU A 78 -12.23 25.12 -2.51
C GLU A 78 -13.39 24.16 -2.18
N ALA A 79 -13.68 23.20 -3.08
CA ALA A 79 -14.68 22.17 -2.83
C ALA A 79 -14.28 21.22 -1.67
N GLU A 80 -12.99 20.90 -1.54
CA GLU A 80 -12.46 20.08 -0.44
C GLU A 80 -12.43 20.86 0.87
N ARG A 81 -12.09 22.15 0.81
CA ARG A 81 -12.16 23.08 1.95
C ARG A 81 -13.57 23.15 2.52
N GLU A 82 -14.57 23.39 1.67
CA GLU A 82 -15.97 23.48 2.08
C GLU A 82 -16.47 22.17 2.69
N LYS A 83 -16.15 21.04 2.05
CA LYS A 83 -16.50 19.70 2.56
C LYS A 83 -15.86 19.39 3.92
N ALA A 84 -14.62 19.83 4.14
CA ALA A 84 -13.92 19.67 5.40
C ALA A 84 -14.51 20.56 6.51
N ARG A 85 -14.82 21.83 6.18
CA ARG A 85 -15.52 22.77 7.08
C ARG A 85 -16.88 22.23 7.51
N ALA A 86 -17.69 21.75 6.55
CA ALA A 86 -19.00 21.16 6.83
C ALA A 86 -18.92 19.93 7.75
N ARG A 87 -17.90 19.08 7.59
CA ARG A 87 -17.68 17.93 8.48
C ARG A 87 -17.32 18.35 9.91
N ILE A 88 -16.48 19.38 10.06
CA ILE A 88 -16.07 19.89 11.37
C ILE A 88 -17.28 20.53 12.08
N LEU A 89 -18.02 21.38 11.37
CA LEU A 89 -19.21 22.06 11.90
C LEU A 89 -20.36 21.09 12.20
N GLY A 90 -20.55 20.06 11.38
CA GLY A 90 -21.55 19.01 11.60
C GLY A 90 -21.17 17.97 12.67
N SER A 91 -20.00 18.11 13.30
CA SER A 91 -19.56 17.25 14.41
C SER A 91 -19.67 17.91 15.80
N LEU A 92 -20.19 19.14 15.85
CA LEU A 92 -20.67 19.82 17.06
C LEU A 92 -22.06 19.32 17.45
#